data_AF-A0A2X2IRG1-F1
#
_entry.id   AF-A0A2X2IRG1-F1
#
_cell.length_a   1.000
_cell.length_b   1.000
_cell.length_c   1.000
_cell.angle_alpha   90.00
_cell.angle_beta   90.00
_cell.angle_gamma   90.00
#
_symmetry.space_group_name_H-M   'P 1'
#
loop_
_entity.id
_entity.type
_entity.pdbx_description
1 polymer ?
#
loop_
_entity_poly.entity_id
_entity_poly.type
_entity_poly.pdbx_seq_one_letter_code
_entity_poly.pdbx_strand_id
1 'polypeptide(L)'
;MTKNEFDTMVIEQSDSLKLYARNFTSDYEDANDLVQDTILKAVTYFKNFKEGTNLKGWLYTIMKNTFINNYRRIVKTNSFITKDEDISNANLLLSASSNQGESKFVMEDIHEALSSLSEEYYIPFSLYFEGFKYHEISEHLNIPSER
;
A
#
# COMPACT_ATOMS: atom_id res chain seq x y z
N MET A 1 21.13 -22.20 3.93
CA MET A 1 20.43 -22.02 2.65
C MET A 1 21.37 -21.52 1.55
N THR A 2 21.43 -22.21 0.41
CA THR A 2 22.09 -21.71 -0.80
C THR A 2 21.20 -20.70 -1.52
N LYS A 3 21.79 -19.84 -2.37
CA LYS A 3 21.02 -18.83 -3.11
C LYS A 3 19.96 -19.47 -4.03
N ASN A 4 20.30 -20.58 -4.71
CA ASN A 4 19.36 -21.26 -5.60
C ASN A 4 18.17 -21.84 -4.85
N GLU A 5 18.39 -22.45 -3.68
CA GLU A 5 17.29 -22.96 -2.84
C GLU A 5 16.36 -21.83 -2.39
N PHE A 6 16.92 -20.69 -2.01
CA PHE A 6 16.14 -19.51 -1.66
C PHE A 6 15.33 -18.98 -2.84
N ASP A 7 15.94 -18.85 -4.02
CA ASP A 7 15.26 -18.35 -5.22
C ASP A 7 14.05 -19.24 -5.57
N THR A 8 14.19 -20.57 -5.46
CA THR A 8 13.06 -21.50 -5.61
C THR A 8 11.98 -21.26 -4.57
N MET A 9 12.33 -21.15 -3.28
CA MET A 9 11.36 -20.89 -2.22
C MET A 9 10.61 -19.56 -2.39
N VAL A 10 11.28 -18.52 -2.91
CA VAL A 10 10.64 -17.24 -3.23
C VAL A 10 9.65 -17.38 -4.38
N ILE A 11 10.03 -18.10 -5.44
CA ILE A 11 9.16 -18.34 -6.62
C ILE A 11 7.92 -19.13 -6.22
N GLU A 12 8.04 -20.11 -5.32
CA GLU A 12 6.89 -20.86 -4.79
C GLU A 12 5.88 -19.96 -4.03
N GLN A 13 6.30 -18.79 -3.55
CA GLN A 13 5.39 -17.82 -2.93
C GLN A 13 4.68 -16.91 -3.94
N SER A 14 4.96 -17.02 -5.25
CA SER A 14 4.44 -16.12 -6.27
C SER A 14 2.91 -16.01 -6.27
N ASP A 15 2.20 -17.14 -6.15
CA ASP A 15 0.72 -17.13 -6.14
C ASP A 15 0.16 -16.45 -4.88
N SER A 16 0.80 -16.68 -3.73
CA SER A 16 0.44 -15.98 -2.48
C SER A 16 0.72 -14.48 -2.60
N LEU A 17 1.85 -14.10 -3.20
CA LEU A 17 2.19 -12.70 -3.44
C LEU A 17 1.21 -12.02 -4.40
N LYS A 18 0.74 -12.71 -5.44
CA LYS A 18 -0.30 -12.21 -6.35
C LYS A 18 -1.61 -11.92 -5.62
N LEU A 19 -2.02 -12.80 -4.70
CA LEU A 19 -3.21 -12.57 -3.88
C LEU A 19 -3.06 -11.30 -3.02
N TYR A 20 -1.90 -11.10 -2.40
CA TYR A 20 -1.64 -9.88 -1.63
C TYR A 20 -1.56 -8.64 -2.52
N ALA A 21 -0.91 -8.74 -3.69
CA ALA A 21 -0.76 -7.64 -4.63
C ALA A 21 -2.11 -7.11 -5.12
N ARG A 22 -3.08 -8.00 -5.37
CA ARG A 22 -4.45 -7.62 -5.74
C ARG A 22 -5.18 -6.80 -4.68
N ASN A 23 -4.80 -6.91 -3.40
CA ASN A 23 -5.35 -6.05 -2.35
C ASN A 23 -4.72 -4.65 -2.33
N PHE A 24 -3.58 -4.46 -3.01
CA PHE A 24 -2.90 -3.17 -3.12
C PHE A 24 -3.18 -2.44 -4.43
N THR A 25 -3.44 -3.16 -5.52
CA THR A 25 -3.55 -2.61 -6.88
C THR A 25 -4.98 -2.67 -7.41
N SER A 26 -5.32 -1.78 -8.34
CA SER A 26 -6.66 -1.70 -8.94
C SER A 26 -6.84 -2.61 -10.15
N ASP A 27 -5.74 -3.01 -10.81
CA ASP A 27 -5.76 -3.92 -11.94
C ASP A 27 -4.73 -5.06 -11.83
N TYR A 28 -4.84 -6.00 -12.76
CA TYR A 28 -4.05 -7.22 -12.81
C TYR A 28 -2.60 -6.99 -13.26
N GLU A 29 -2.35 -6.02 -14.12
CA GLU A 29 -1.00 -5.72 -14.62
C GLU A 29 -0.16 -5.07 -13.51
N ASP A 30 -0.71 -4.07 -12.82
CA ASP A 30 -0.10 -3.47 -11.65
C ASP A 30 0.21 -4.51 -10.56
N ALA A 31 -0.69 -5.48 -10.37
CA ALA A 31 -0.47 -6.57 -9.41
C ALA A 31 0.73 -7.43 -9.82
N ASN A 32 0.85 -7.78 -11.11
CA ASN A 32 1.96 -8.58 -11.63
C ASN A 32 3.28 -7.82 -11.52
N ASP A 33 3.29 -6.53 -11.83
CA ASP A 33 4.47 -5.66 -11.72
C ASP A 33 4.94 -5.57 -10.27
N LEU A 34 4.01 -5.37 -9.32
CA LEU A 34 4.33 -5.34 -7.90
C LEU A 34 4.93 -6.67 -7.41
N VAL A 35 4.39 -7.81 -7.88
CA VAL A 35 4.95 -9.13 -7.56
C VAL A 35 6.35 -9.30 -8.15
N GLN A 36 6.55 -8.90 -9.40
CA GLN A 36 7.83 -9.00 -10.09
C GLN A 36 8.91 -8.17 -9.38
N ASP A 37 8.61 -6.91 -9.06
CA ASP A 37 9.51 -6.04 -8.30
C ASP A 37 9.84 -6.61 -6.92
N THR A 38 8.85 -7.21 -6.25
CA THR A 38 9.03 -7.85 -4.95
C THR A 38 10.00 -9.03 -5.05
N ILE A 39 9.81 -9.91 -6.03
CA ILE A 39 10.69 -11.08 -6.23
C ILE A 39 12.10 -10.62 -6.58
N LEU A 40 12.25 -9.64 -7.48
CA LEU A 40 13.55 -9.10 -7.87
C LEU A 40 14.31 -8.52 -6.65
N LYS A 41 13.61 -7.74 -5.82
CA LYS A 41 14.18 -7.21 -4.57
C LYS A 41 14.51 -8.32 -3.58
N ALA A 42 13.66 -9.32 -3.42
CA ALA A 42 13.92 -10.46 -2.52
C ALA A 42 15.21 -11.20 -2.90
N VAL A 43 15.39 -11.52 -4.18
CA VAL A 43 16.61 -12.17 -4.69
C VAL A 43 17.84 -11.27 -4.53
N THR A 44 17.68 -9.95 -4.74
CA THR A 44 18.77 -8.97 -4.56
C THR A 44 19.20 -8.85 -3.10
N TYR A 45 18.23 -8.84 -2.18
CA TYR A 45 18.44 -8.72 -0.73
C TYR A 45 18.52 -10.08 -0.03
N PHE A 46 18.82 -11.16 -0.76
CA PHE A 46 18.94 -12.51 -0.20
C PHE A 46 19.82 -12.56 1.06
N LYS A 47 20.95 -11.85 1.06
CA LYS A 47 21.88 -11.81 2.21
C LYS A 47 21.28 -11.19 3.47
N ASN A 48 20.19 -10.44 3.36
CA ASN A 48 19.48 -9.82 4.47
C ASN A 48 18.40 -10.74 5.05
N PHE A 49 18.06 -11.83 4.38
CA PHE A 49 17.14 -12.81 4.90
C PHE A 49 17.83 -13.69 5.95
N LYS A 50 17.22 -13.81 7.13
CA LYS A 50 17.69 -14.68 8.19
C LYS A 50 16.99 -16.04 8.08
N GLU A 51 17.76 -17.08 7.78
CA GLU A 51 17.27 -18.45 7.72
C GLU A 51 16.60 -18.87 9.04
N GLY A 52 15.50 -19.62 8.95
CA GLY A 52 14.65 -19.98 10.09
C GLY A 52 13.60 -18.92 10.48
N THR A 53 13.54 -17.78 9.80
CA THR A 53 12.45 -16.79 9.97
C THR A 53 11.33 -16.98 8.94
N ASN A 54 10.20 -16.30 9.15
CA ASN A 54 9.04 -16.40 8.27
C ASN A 54 9.28 -15.70 6.92
N LEU A 55 9.59 -16.49 5.88
CA LEU A 55 9.80 -16.00 4.51
C LEU A 55 8.59 -15.23 3.97
N LYS A 56 7.36 -15.74 4.18
CA LYS A 56 6.12 -15.08 3.70
C LYS A 56 5.99 -13.67 4.29
N GLY A 57 6.21 -13.52 5.60
CA GLY A 57 6.16 -12.22 6.28
C GLY A 57 7.24 -11.24 5.79
N TRP A 58 8.44 -11.76 5.52
CA TRP A 58 9.53 -10.96 4.98
C TRP A 58 9.24 -10.48 3.55
N LEU A 59 8.75 -11.37 2.67
CA LEU A 59 8.33 -11.01 1.30
C LEU A 59 7.17 -10.00 1.30
N TYR A 60 6.19 -10.17 2.19
CA TYR A 60 5.09 -9.21 2.37
C TYR A 60 5.62 -7.82 2.77
N THR A 61 6.62 -7.77 3.65
CA THR A 61 7.26 -6.50 4.05
C THR A 61 7.92 -5.81 2.86
N ILE A 62 8.64 -6.56 2.02
CA ILE A 62 9.25 -6.05 0.79
C ILE A 62 8.17 -5.52 -0.17
N MET A 63 7.10 -6.28 -0.37
CA MET A 63 5.97 -5.90 -1.23
C MET A 63 5.32 -4.61 -0.77
N LYS A 64 4.93 -4.52 0.51
CA LYS A 64 4.31 -3.33 1.09
C LYS A 64 5.19 -2.09 0.93
N ASN A 65 6.48 -2.21 1.22
CA ASN A 65 7.42 -1.10 1.07
C ASN A 65 7.60 -0.69 -0.40
N THR A 66 7.60 -1.66 -1.32
CA THR A 66 7.68 -1.40 -2.77
C THR A 66 6.45 -0.64 -3.25
N PHE A 67 5.25 -1.09 -2.87
CA PHE A 67 3.99 -0.42 -3.18
C PHE A 67 3.97 1.03 -2.66
N ILE A 68 4.27 1.23 -1.37
CA ILE A 68 4.27 2.57 -0.76
C ILE A 68 5.25 3.51 -1.47
N ASN A 69 6.45 3.02 -1.83
CA ASN A 69 7.44 3.82 -2.55
C ASN A 69 6.99 4.16 -3.97
N ASN A 70 6.39 3.21 -4.68
CA ASN A 70 5.86 3.42 -6.03
C ASN A 70 4.71 4.45 -5.99
N TYR A 71 3.77 4.29 -5.04
CA TYR A 71 2.68 5.22 -4.83
C TYR A 71 3.17 6.65 -4.53
N ARG A 72 4.10 6.80 -3.57
CA ARG A 72 4.71 8.11 -3.25
C ARG A 72 5.40 8.74 -4.46
N ARG A 73 6.04 7.94 -5.30
CA ARG A 73 6.66 8.41 -6.55
C ARG A 73 5.60 8.91 -7.52
N ILE A 74 4.52 8.17 -7.73
CA ILE A 74 3.42 8.57 -8.64
C ILE A 74 2.77 9.86 -8.15
N VAL A 75 2.41 9.97 -6.87
CA VAL A 75 1.83 11.20 -6.30
C VAL A 75 2.76 12.39 -6.49
N LYS A 76 4.06 12.22 -6.21
CA LYS A 76 5.07 13.27 -6.37
C LYS A 76 5.22 13.67 -7.85
N THR A 77 5.30 12.72 -8.77
CA THR A 77 5.40 12.97 -10.22
C THR A 77 4.14 13.65 -10.75
N ASN A 78 2.96 13.21 -10.34
CA ASN A 78 1.69 13.82 -10.73
C ASN A 78 1.59 15.25 -10.21
N SER A 79 2.09 15.54 -9.00
CA SER A 79 2.18 16.90 -8.43
C SER A 79 3.12 17.83 -9.20
N PHE A 80 4.08 17.29 -9.96
CA PHE A 80 4.93 18.09 -10.86
C PHE A 80 4.29 18.30 -12.24
N ILE A 81 3.50 17.34 -12.73
CA ILE A 81 2.81 17.41 -14.02
C ILE A 81 1.55 18.29 -13.94
N THR A 82 0.89 18.39 -12.78
CA THR A 82 -0.30 19.23 -12.56
C THR A 82 -0.05 20.73 -12.39
N LYS A 83 1.15 21.24 -12.76
CA LYS A 83 1.37 22.69 -12.81
C LYS A 83 0.93 23.35 -14.11
N ASP A 84 0.63 22.59 -15.17
CA ASP A 84 0.28 23.18 -16.47
C ASP A 84 -1.11 22.85 -17.01
N GLU A 85 -1.86 21.86 -16.50
CA GLU A 85 -3.24 21.63 -16.98
C GLU A 85 -4.18 21.20 -15.85
N ASP A 86 -5.31 21.89 -15.76
CA ASP A 86 -6.44 21.69 -14.85
C ASP A 86 -6.97 20.24 -14.86
N ILE A 87 -6.33 19.34 -14.11
CA ILE A 87 -6.93 18.03 -13.82
C ILE A 87 -7.86 18.21 -12.62
N SER A 88 -9.10 18.56 -12.93
CA SER A 88 -10.20 18.60 -11.97
C SER A 88 -10.32 17.27 -11.21
N ASN A 89 -10.51 17.35 -9.89
CA ASN A 89 -10.67 16.25 -8.93
C ASN A 89 -11.68 15.15 -9.36
N ALA A 90 -12.53 15.43 -10.35
CA ALA A 90 -13.44 14.46 -10.96
C ALA A 90 -12.74 13.25 -11.61
N ASN A 91 -11.51 13.40 -12.12
CA ASN A 91 -10.80 12.28 -12.78
C ASN A 91 -10.17 11.29 -11.79
N LEU A 92 -9.90 11.72 -10.55
CA LEU A 92 -9.46 10.84 -9.45
C LEU A 92 -10.61 9.94 -8.93
N LEU A 93 -11.86 10.40 -9.04
CA LEU A 93 -13.04 9.60 -8.73
C LEU A 93 -13.33 8.54 -9.82
N LEU A 94 -12.96 8.82 -11.07
CA LEU A 94 -13.19 7.88 -12.17
C LEU A 94 -12.29 6.64 -12.10
N SER A 95 -11.04 6.77 -11.64
CA SER A 95 -10.12 5.61 -11.49
C SER A 95 -10.52 4.67 -10.35
N ALA A 96 -11.27 5.15 -9.35
CA ALA A 96 -11.88 4.32 -8.32
C ALA A 96 -13.06 3.46 -8.83
N SER A 97 -13.47 3.63 -10.09
CA SER A 97 -14.68 3.00 -10.65
C SER A 97 -14.47 1.61 -11.27
N SER A 98 -13.26 1.04 -11.23
CA SER A 98 -12.97 -0.25 -11.91
C SER A 98 -13.40 -1.50 -11.13
N ASN A 99 -13.88 -1.40 -9.88
CA ASN A 99 -14.43 -2.56 -9.17
C ASN A 99 -15.47 -2.14 -8.12
N GLN A 100 -16.57 -1.52 -8.57
CA GLN A 100 -17.61 -0.97 -7.68
C GLN A 100 -18.31 -2.02 -6.79
N GLY A 101 -18.20 -3.31 -7.09
CA GLY A 101 -18.71 -4.37 -6.23
C GLY A 101 -17.81 -4.61 -5.03
N GLU A 102 -16.60 -5.08 -5.28
CA GLU A 102 -15.65 -5.51 -4.24
C GLU A 102 -15.04 -4.34 -3.46
N SER A 103 -14.74 -3.21 -4.13
CA SER A 103 -14.26 -1.99 -3.47
C SER A 103 -15.33 -1.39 -2.54
N LYS A 104 -16.60 -1.51 -2.90
CA LYS A 104 -17.70 -1.06 -2.03
C LYS A 104 -17.85 -1.96 -0.82
N PHE A 105 -17.75 -3.28 -0.97
CA PHE A 105 -17.75 -4.21 0.17
C PHE A 105 -16.59 -3.94 1.12
N VAL A 106 -15.36 -3.79 0.61
CA VAL A 106 -14.19 -3.50 1.43
C VAL A 106 -14.29 -2.12 2.09
N MET A 107 -14.81 -1.11 1.39
CA MET A 107 -15.02 0.21 1.98
C MET A 107 -16.15 0.23 3.01
N GLU A 108 -17.19 -0.58 2.84
CA GLU A 108 -18.30 -0.69 3.78
C GLU A 108 -17.85 -1.43 5.06
N ASP A 109 -17.06 -2.50 4.93
CA ASP A 109 -16.41 -3.18 6.06
C ASP A 109 -15.42 -2.26 6.81
N ILE A 110 -14.65 -1.45 6.06
CA ILE A 110 -13.75 -0.44 6.65
C ILE A 110 -14.55 0.64 7.35
N HIS A 111 -15.65 1.12 6.76
CA HIS A 111 -16.52 2.11 7.38
C HIS A 111 -17.20 1.56 8.63
N GLU A 112 -17.65 0.31 8.61
CA GLU A 112 -18.24 -0.36 9.77
C GLU A 112 -17.21 -0.50 10.90
N ALA A 113 -16.00 -0.98 10.58
CA ALA A 113 -14.89 -1.05 11.52
C ALA A 113 -14.49 0.34 12.06
N LEU A 114 -14.46 1.38 11.22
CA LEU A 114 -14.20 2.76 11.66
C LEU A 114 -15.32 3.31 12.54
N SER A 115 -16.58 2.97 12.23
CA SER A 115 -17.74 3.41 13.02
C SER A 115 -17.83 2.71 14.38
N SER A 116 -17.17 1.56 14.53
CA SER A 116 -16.98 0.89 15.82
C SER A 116 -15.93 1.56 16.71
N LEU A 117 -15.15 2.49 16.15
CA LEU A 117 -14.13 3.24 16.86
C LEU A 117 -14.75 4.47 17.53
N SER A 118 -14.28 4.84 18.71
CA SER A 118 -14.72 6.09 19.35
C SER A 118 -14.31 7.30 18.51
N GLU A 119 -15.12 8.36 18.58
CA GLU A 119 -14.98 9.60 17.79
C GLU A 119 -13.57 10.21 17.91
N GLU A 120 -12.93 10.03 19.07
CA GLU A 120 -11.55 10.43 19.37
C GLU A 120 -10.49 9.83 18.44
N TYR A 121 -10.71 8.64 17.88
CA TYR A 121 -9.78 7.97 16.96
C TYR A 121 -10.25 8.02 15.50
N TYR A 122 -11.57 8.12 15.28
CA TYR A 122 -12.15 8.25 13.95
C TYR A 122 -11.65 9.51 13.24
N ILE A 123 -11.68 10.65 13.94
CA ILE A 123 -11.35 11.95 13.36
C ILE A 123 -9.86 12.03 12.93
N PRO A 124 -8.86 11.68 13.78
CA PRO A 124 -7.47 11.64 13.34
C PRO A 124 -7.22 10.70 12.16
N PHE A 125 -7.87 9.54 12.17
CA PHE A 125 -7.68 8.52 11.13
C PHE A 125 -8.27 8.97 9.78
N SER A 126 -9.43 9.63 9.79
CA SER A 126 -10.05 10.22 8.60
C SER A 126 -9.15 11.32 8.01
N LEU A 127 -8.64 12.23 8.83
CA LEU A 127 -7.74 13.29 8.38
C LEU A 127 -6.42 12.73 7.81
N TYR A 128 -5.89 11.68 8.42
CA TYR A 128 -4.72 10.99 7.87
C TYR A 128 -5.00 10.40 6.48
N PHE A 129 -6.18 9.83 6.29
CA PHE A 129 -6.60 9.26 5.01
C PHE A 129 -6.86 10.34 3.94
N GLU A 130 -7.34 11.52 4.35
CA GLU A 130 -7.45 12.71 3.49
C GLU A 130 -6.09 13.33 3.11
N GLY A 131 -5.00 12.87 3.72
CA GLY A 131 -3.63 13.23 3.35
C GLY A 131 -2.93 14.20 4.31
N PHE A 132 -3.53 14.51 5.46
CA PHE A 132 -2.89 15.33 6.48
C PHE A 132 -1.76 14.58 7.18
N LYS A 133 -0.67 15.29 7.49
CA LYS A 133 0.46 14.72 8.27
C LYS A 133 0.11 14.66 9.75
N TYR A 134 0.76 13.75 10.48
CA TYR A 134 0.58 13.61 11.94
C TYR A 134 0.69 14.93 12.73
N HIS A 135 1.62 15.83 12.35
CA HIS A 135 1.74 17.12 13.02
C HIS A 135 0.57 18.07 12.70
N GLU A 136 0.01 18.00 11.49
CA GLU A 136 -1.12 18.82 11.04
C GLU A 136 -2.41 18.34 11.71
N ILE A 137 -2.56 17.02 11.86
CA ILE A 137 -3.70 16.40 12.55
C ILE A 137 -3.68 16.74 14.05
N SER A 138 -2.51 16.66 14.70
CA SER A 138 -2.38 17.00 16.12
C SER A 138 -2.65 18.47 16.39
N GLU A 139 -2.19 19.36 15.51
CA GLU A 139 -2.52 20.79 15.56
C GLU A 139 -4.01 21.06 15.30
N HIS A 140 -4.60 20.39 14.30
CA HIS A 140 -6.02 20.53 13.96
C HIS A 140 -6.96 20.00 15.05
N LEU A 141 -6.52 18.99 15.80
CA LEU A 141 -7.30 18.37 16.88
C LEU A 141 -6.89 18.85 18.27
N ASN A 142 -5.94 19.79 18.38
CA ASN A 142 -5.40 20.29 19.65
C ASN A 142 -4.95 19.16 20.62
N ILE A 143 -4.49 18.05 20.07
CA ILE A 143 -3.96 16.91 20.83
C ILE A 143 -2.43 16.94 20.82
N PRO A 144 -1.76 16.52 21.90
CA PRO A 144 -0.31 16.46 21.90
C PRO A 144 0.17 15.50 20.81
N SER A 145 1.08 15.93 19.94
CA SER A 145 1.81 15.01 19.07
C SER A 145 2.70 14.13 19.96
N GLU A 146 2.50 12.81 19.92
CA GLU A 146 3.48 11.89 20.50
C GLU A 146 4.84 12.07 19.81
N ARG A 147 5.88 11.98 20.62
CA ARG A 147 7.26 12.39 20.35
C ARG A 147 7.99 11.45 19.39
#